data_AF-A0A1B4V7W2-F1
#
_entry.id   AF-A0A1B4V7W2-F1
#
_cell.length_a   1.000
_cell.length_b   1.000
_cell.length_c   1.000
_cell.angle_alpha   90.00
_cell.angle_beta   90.00
_cell.angle_gamma   90.00
#
_symmetry.space_group_name_H-M   'P 1'
#
loop_
_entity.id
_entity.type
_entity.pdbx_description
1 polymer ?
#
loop_
_entity_poly.entity_id
_entity_poly.type
_entity_poly.pdbx_seq_one_letter_code
_entity_poly.pdbx_strand_id
1 'polypeptide(L)' 'MLVLSRRPGEGLQIELGDSAAPTTTIGELFRDGPIRITVTQVDRNRVKLGIQADPRLLVLRSELHDRPKAAKRVVGRSK' A
#
# COMPACT_ATOMS: atom_id res chain seq x y z
N MET A 1 2.65 9.12 7.57
CA MET A 1 3.11 7.80 8.05
C MET A 1 1.90 6.92 8.28
N LEU A 2 1.83 5.75 7.65
CA LEU A 2 0.80 4.74 7.86
C LEU A 2 1.28 3.75 8.93
N VAL A 3 0.42 3.31 9.85
CA VAL A 3 0.77 2.30 10.86
C VAL A 3 -0.20 1.12 10.77
N LEU A 4 0.34 -0.10 10.60
CA LEU A 4 -0.42 -1.33 10.46
C LEU A 4 0.04 -2.37 11.47
N SER A 5 -0.90 -3.14 12.02
CA SER A 5 -0.58 -4.29 12.89
C SER A 5 -0.52 -5.58 12.07
N ARG A 6 0.57 -6.35 12.19
CA ARG A 6 0.80 -7.63 11.51
C ARG A 6 1.06 -8.76 12.50
N ARG A 7 0.63 -9.97 12.17
CA ARG A 7 0.96 -11.24 12.85
C ARG A 7 1.93 -12.08 12.00
N PRO A 8 2.57 -13.12 12.55
CA PRO A 8 3.30 -14.11 11.75
C PRO A 8 2.45 -14.61 10.58
N GLY A 9 3.02 -14.58 9.37
CA GLY A 9 2.32 -14.96 8.14
C GLY A 9 1.50 -13.84 7.47
N GLU A 10 1.27 -12.70 8.14
CA GLU A 10 0.62 -11.55 7.53
C GLU A 10 1.64 -10.64 6.83
N GLY A 11 1.36 -10.28 5.59
CA GLY A 11 2.21 -9.44 4.76
C GLY A 11 1.66 -8.05 4.50
N LEU A 12 2.48 -7.26 3.80
CA LEU A 12 2.08 -6.05 3.08
C LEU A 12 2.74 -6.06 1.70
N GLN A 13 2.09 -5.41 0.75
CA GLN A 13 2.56 -5.25 -0.63
C GLN A 13 2.63 -3.77 -0.95
N ILE A 14 3.69 -3.34 -1.63
CA ILE A 14 3.88 -1.96 -2.05
C ILE A 14 3.87 -1.95 -3.57
N GLU A 15 2.97 -1.18 -4.14
CA GLU A 15 2.79 -1.04 -5.59
C GLU A 15 2.81 0.42 -6.00
N LEU A 16 2.90 0.66 -7.30
CA LEU A 16 2.60 1.98 -7.85
C LEU A 16 1.08 2.18 -7.83
N GLY A 17 0.62 3.25 -7.19
CA GLY A 17 -0.80 3.58 -7.13
C GLY A 17 -1.32 4.16 -8.45
N ASP A 18 -2.63 4.09 -8.66
CA ASP A 18 -3.30 4.61 -9.87
C ASP A 18 -3.13 6.14 -10.04
N SER A 19 -2.71 6.85 -8.99
CA SER A 19 -2.40 8.29 -9.02
C SER A 19 -1.06 8.61 -9.69
N ALA A 20 -0.18 7.63 -9.88
CA ALA A 20 1.10 7.85 -10.55
C ALA A 20 0.95 7.80 -12.06
N ALA A 21 1.50 8.79 -12.76
CA ALA A 21 1.60 8.73 -14.21
C ALA A 21 2.53 7.56 -14.63
N PRO A 22 2.27 6.86 -15.75
CA PRO A 22 3.17 5.81 -16.24
C PRO A 22 4.59 6.29 -16.55
N THR A 23 4.76 7.58 -16.80
CA THR A 23 6.04 8.24 -17.03
C THR A 23 6.76 8.64 -15.75
N THR A 24 6.18 8.39 -14.58
CA THR A 24 6.79 8.69 -13.29
C THR A 24 8.09 7.91 -13.16
N THR A 25 9.19 8.62 -12.96
CA THR A 25 10.51 8.00 -12.84
C THR A 25 10.75 7.52 -11.41
N ILE A 26 11.64 6.54 -11.27
CA ILE A 26 12.10 6.08 -9.95
C ILE A 26 12.73 7.24 -9.16
N GLY A 27 13.51 8.10 -9.82
CA GLY A 27 14.12 9.27 -9.17
C GLY A 27 13.08 10.23 -8.59
N GLU A 28 11.92 10.38 -9.22
CA GLU A 28 10.82 11.17 -8.67
C GLU A 28 10.17 10.51 -7.46
N LEU A 29 9.98 9.19 -7.47
CA LEU A 29 9.37 8.45 -6.33
C LEU A 29 10.24 8.47 -5.07
N PHE A 30 11.55 8.62 -5.22
CA PHE A 30 12.50 8.64 -4.11
C PHE A 30 13.08 10.03 -3.82
N ARG A 31 12.57 11.08 -4.49
CA ARG A 31 13.05 12.46 -4.32
C ARG A 31 12.95 12.92 -2.87
N ASP A 32 11.82 12.63 -2.23
CA ASP A 32 11.55 13.05 -0.85
C ASP A 32 12.05 12.04 0.18
N GLY A 33 12.76 11.00 -0.27
CA GLY A 33 13.43 10.02 0.57
C GLY A 33 13.08 8.56 0.25
N PRO A 34 13.66 7.62 1.01
CA PRO A 34 13.41 6.19 0.85
C PRO A 34 12.02 5.80 1.32
N ILE A 35 11.58 4.61 0.90
CA ILE A 35 10.53 3.89 1.61
C ILE A 35 11.12 3.44 2.96
N ARG A 36 10.61 3.98 4.06
CA ARG A 36 11.04 3.62 5.41
C ARG A 36 9.99 2.73 6.06
N ILE A 37 10.43 1.55 6.47
CA ILE A 37 9.66 0.60 7.26
C ILE A 37 10.27 0.60 8.67
N THR A 38 9.43 0.76 9.69
CA THR A 38 9.85 0.83 11.08
C THR A 38 8.98 -0.07 11.93
N VAL A 39 9.60 -0.93 12.74
CA VAL A 39 8.87 -1.64 13.80
C VAL A 39 8.63 -0.65 14.93
N THR A 40 7.40 -0.19 15.08
CA THR A 40 7.04 0.80 16.11
C THR A 40 6.64 0.15 17.44
N GLN A 41 6.23 -1.11 17.41
CA GLN A 41 5.90 -1.90 18.61
C GLN A 41 6.00 -3.40 18.30
N VAL A 42 6.45 -4.18 19.28
CA VAL A 42 6.38 -5.65 19.27
C VAL A 42 5.62 -6.10 20.52
N ASP A 43 4.62 -6.94 20.36
CA ASP A 43 3.86 -7.56 21.45
C ASP A 43 3.51 -9.00 21.10
N ARG A 44 4.07 -9.97 21.84
CA ARG A 44 3.84 -11.42 21.67
C ARG A 44 3.85 -11.86 20.20
N ASN A 45 2.67 -11.98 19.60
CA ASN A 45 2.47 -12.44 18.22
C ASN A 45 2.06 -11.33 17.24
N ARG A 46 2.29 -10.07 17.60
CA ARG A 46 1.86 -8.90 16.83
C ARG A 46 2.96 -7.85 16.77
N VAL A 47 3.17 -7.31 15.59
CA VAL A 47 4.12 -6.24 15.32
C VAL A 47 3.34 -5.06 14.74
N LYS A 48 3.60 -3.84 15.22
CA LYS A 48 3.15 -2.62 14.54
C LYS A 48 4.26 -2.14 13.62
N LEU A 49 3.94 -2.04 12.34
CA LEU A 49 4.82 -1.52 11.30
C LEU A 49 4.36 -0.11 10.94
N GLY A 50 5.25 0.86 11.10
CA GLY A 50 5.15 2.18 10.49
C GLY A 50 5.74 2.14 9.08
N ILE A 51 5.01 2.65 8.10
CA ILE A 51 5.44 2.80 6.72
C ILE A 51 5.40 4.29 6.36
N GLN A 52 6.53 4.79 5.86
CA GLN A 52 6.67 6.11 5.25
C GLN A 52 7.15 5.91 3.82
N ALA A 53 6.46 6.47 2.86
CA ALA A 53 6.73 6.33 1.44
C ALA A 53 6.10 7.52 0.70
N ASP A 54 6.49 7.71 -0.56
CA ASP A 54 5.84 8.65 -1.46
C ASP A 54 4.33 8.33 -1.57
N PRO A 55 3.45 9.34 -1.54
CA PRO A 55 2.00 9.15 -1.55
C PRO A 55 1.47 8.50 -2.85
N ARG A 56 2.26 8.48 -3.92
CA ARG A 56 1.94 7.78 -5.18
C ARG A 56 2.15 6.27 -5.07
N LEU A 57 2.80 5.79 -4.01
CA LEU A 57 2.90 4.36 -3.72
C LEU A 57 1.70 3.90 -2.92
N LEU A 58 1.13 2.77 -3.33
CA LEU A 58 0.01 2.12 -2.68
C LEU A 58 0.53 1.02 -1.75
N VAL A 59 0.17 1.10 -0.47
CA VAL A 59 0.50 0.08 0.53
C VAL A 59 -0.72 -0.77 0.80
N LEU A 60 -0.70 -2.01 0.31
CA LEU A 60 -1.79 -2.98 0.44
C LEU A 60 -1.46 -4.01 1.52
N ARG A 61 -2.52 -4.51 2.14
CA ARG A 61 -2.44 -5.63 3.08
C ARG A 61 -2.56 -6.91 2.27
N SER A 62 -1.61 -7.84 2.38
CA SER A 62 -1.55 -9.03 1.50
C SER A 62 -2.82 -9.88 1.58
N GLU A 63 -3.51 -9.90 2.74
CA GLU A 63 -4.79 -10.59 2.91
C GLU A 63 -5.96 -10.03 2.08
N LEU A 64 -5.79 -8.86 1.44
CA LEU A 64 -6.80 -8.24 0.58
C LEU A 64 -6.62 -8.53 -0.91
N HIS A 65 -5.46 -9.06 -1.33
CA HIS A 65 -5.19 -9.32 -2.75
C HIS A 65 -5.97 -10.49 -3.34
N ASP A 66 -6.48 -11.40 -2.50
CA ASP A 66 -7.36 -12.50 -2.94
C ASP A 66 -8.81 -12.08 -3.21
N ARG A 67 -9.16 -10.80 -2.97
CA ARG A 67 -10.48 -10.29 -3.36
C ARG A 67 -10.40 -9.77 -4.79
N PRO A 68 -11.22 -10.29 -5.74
CA PRO A 68 -11.25 -9.75 -7.10
C PRO A 68 -11.53 -8.25 -7.01
N LYS A 69 -10.69 -7.43 -7.67
CA LYS A 69 -10.87 -5.98 -7.79
C LYS A 69 -12.33 -5.75 -8.14
N ALA A 70 -13.10 -5.15 -7.23
CA ALA A 70 -14.52 -4.92 -7.43
C ALA A 70 -14.69 -4.23 -8.78
N ALA A 71 -15.31 -4.95 -9.73
CA ALA A 71 -15.57 -4.47 -11.06
C ALA A 71 -16.23 -3.10 -10.93
N LYS A 72 -15.68 -2.09 -11.63
CA LYS A 72 -16.33 -0.79 -11.82
C LYS A 72 -17.79 -1.08 -12.18
N ARG A 73 -18.73 -0.86 -11.24
CA ARG A 73 -20.15 -0.86 -11.54
C ARG A 73 -20.35 0.36 -12.44
N VAL A 74 -20.30 0.13 -13.74
CA VAL A 74 -20.82 1.08 -14.73
C VAL A 74 -22.32 1.10 -14.52
N VAL A 75 -22.77 1.95 -13.59
CA VAL A 75 -24.16 2.35 -13.48
C VAL A 75 -24.35 3.46 -14.49
N GLY A 76 -25.03 3.16 -15.60
CA GLY A 76 -25.23 4.16 -16.64
C GLY A 76 -26.19 3.75 -17.75
N ARG A 77 -27.46 3.60 -17.39
CA ARG A 77 -28.68 3.96 -18.16
C ARG A 77 -28.82 3.50 -19.61
N SER A 78 -29.66 2.48 -19.82
CA SER A 78 -30.52 2.42 -21.01
C SER A 78 -31.60 3.51 -20.93
N LYS A 79 -31.70 4.30 -21.99
CA LYS A 79 -32.95 4.89 -22.47
C LYS A 79 -33.12 4.47 -23.92
#